data_AF-A0A2D7ZFJ7-F1
#
_entry.id   AF-A0A2D7ZFJ7-F1
#
_cell.length_a   1.000
_cell.length_b   1.000
_cell.length_c   1.000
_cell.angle_alpha   90.00
_cell.angle_beta   90.00
_cell.angle_gamma   90.00
#
_symmetry.space_group_name_H-M   'P 1'
#
loop_
_entity.id
_entity.type
_entity.pdbx_description
1 polymer ?
#
loop_
_entity_poly.entity_id
_entity_poly.type
_entity_poly.pdbx_seq_one_letter_code
_entity_poly.pdbx_strand_id
1 'polypeptide(L)'
;MISLDGTFVINSSATQQLIVTITAHPFKDGDALKFSSTHAQLTHWGDNYIVVVEDSNTIKFQVPEDDPANKTSNTITQLNGETGDCTITSLSIQIPASKAVSPELQSLEPSAEIELFKLTFNKKVNGLTEDDADVVYYYHAGTNEIKTNILFNTQSYEPLPVKVTGFNKTTKGTLPRPKFEIANTNSAISALLLLYNPIHAELLRIKTCKKFLDAENFTSGSNSSADPTAIFEADDRWYVDRIVNENPVTVVFELTGKIDMTNLRLPKRRFRETKVKIQ
;
A
#
# COMPACT_ATOMS: atom_id res chain seq x y z
N MET A 1 6.66 -7.64 0.22
CA MET A 1 6.60 -8.51 1.41
C MET A 1 8.06 -8.78 1.79
N ILE A 2 8.55 -8.07 2.80
CA ILE A 2 9.93 -8.23 3.27
C ILE A 2 9.87 -9.23 4.42
N SER A 3 10.65 -10.30 4.32
CA SER A 3 10.86 -11.29 5.38
C SER A 3 12.31 -11.15 5.81
N LEU A 4 12.54 -10.78 7.06
CA LEU A 4 13.89 -10.71 7.64
C LEU A 4 14.01 -11.75 8.73
N ASP A 5 15.12 -12.47 8.69
CA ASP A 5 15.56 -13.30 9.80
C ASP A 5 16.32 -12.39 10.77
N GLY A 6 15.85 -12.36 12.01
CA GLY A 6 16.39 -11.50 13.05
C GLY A 6 16.73 -12.31 14.30
N THR A 7 17.62 -11.76 15.11
CA THR A 7 17.87 -12.25 16.46
C THR A 7 17.02 -11.44 17.44
N PHE A 8 16.44 -12.07 18.44
CA PHE A 8 15.72 -11.35 19.49
C PHE A 8 16.56 -11.29 20.77
N VAL A 9 16.36 -10.26 21.59
CA VAL A 9 16.94 -10.15 22.93
C VAL A 9 15.82 -9.76 23.90
N ILE A 10 15.55 -10.61 24.89
CA ILE A 10 14.47 -10.38 25.85
C ILE A 10 15.02 -9.62 27.06
N ASN A 11 14.53 -8.41 27.31
CA ASN A 11 14.85 -7.64 28.51
C ASN A 11 13.79 -7.88 29.59
N SER A 12 14.15 -8.61 30.65
CA SER A 12 13.25 -8.93 31.77
C SER A 12 13.18 -7.86 32.87
N SER A 13 13.82 -6.70 32.68
CA SER A 13 14.04 -5.70 33.76
C SER A 13 12.92 -4.67 33.86
N ALA A 14 12.09 -4.56 32.83
CA ALA A 14 10.84 -3.83 32.86
C ALA A 14 9.74 -4.81 32.46
N THR A 15 8.60 -4.74 33.10
CA THR A 15 7.42 -5.56 32.82
C THR A 15 7.18 -5.74 31.30
N GLN A 16 7.45 -6.97 30.82
CA GLN A 16 6.62 -7.66 29.84
C GLN A 16 6.65 -7.15 28.38
N GLN A 17 7.83 -6.89 27.79
CA GLN A 17 7.95 -6.52 26.37
C GLN A 17 8.96 -7.39 25.61
N LEU A 18 8.57 -7.87 24.43
CA LEU A 18 9.45 -8.53 23.46
C LEU A 18 10.17 -7.46 22.63
N ILE A 19 11.49 -7.37 22.77
CA ILE A 19 12.36 -6.51 21.98
C ILE A 19 13.08 -7.39 20.95
N VAL A 20 13.14 -6.96 19.70
CA VAL A 20 13.84 -7.71 18.65
C VAL A 20 14.91 -6.84 18.02
N THR A 21 16.14 -7.37 17.96
CA THR A 21 17.30 -6.69 17.42
C THR A 21 17.61 -7.27 16.04
N ILE A 22 17.24 -6.55 15.00
CA ILE A 22 17.46 -6.97 13.62
C ILE A 22 18.68 -6.22 13.09
N THR A 23 19.65 -6.94 12.52
CA THR A 23 20.77 -6.27 11.85
C THR A 23 20.25 -5.53 10.62
N ALA A 24 20.14 -4.19 10.69
CA ALA A 24 19.63 -3.29 9.64
C ALA A 24 18.24 -3.65 9.08
N HIS A 25 17.19 -3.01 9.60
CA HIS A 25 15.82 -3.17 9.08
C HIS A 25 15.34 -1.94 8.28
N PRO A 26 14.47 -2.11 7.26
CA PRO A 26 13.90 -0.99 6.49
C PRO A 26 12.58 -0.44 7.07
N PHE A 27 12.12 -0.96 8.21
CA PHE A 27 10.83 -0.59 8.82
C PHE A 27 10.83 0.83 9.42
N LYS A 28 9.67 1.47 9.40
CA LYS A 28 9.38 2.78 9.99
C LYS A 28 8.45 2.66 11.20
N ASP A 29 8.43 3.68 12.05
CA ASP A 29 7.46 3.80 13.14
C ASP A 29 6.03 3.67 12.62
N GLY A 30 5.23 2.83 13.28
CA GLY A 30 3.85 2.57 12.90
C GLY A 30 3.67 1.46 11.86
N ASP A 31 4.75 0.87 11.34
CA ASP A 31 4.64 -0.26 10.42
C ASP A 31 4.02 -1.46 11.10
N ALA A 32 3.12 -2.12 10.38
CA ALA A 32 2.50 -3.35 10.82
C ALA A 32 3.32 -4.57 10.40
N LEU A 33 3.85 -5.29 11.36
CA LEU A 33 4.67 -6.48 11.12
C LEU A 33 4.03 -7.71 11.79
N LYS A 34 4.25 -8.88 11.20
CA LYS A 34 3.96 -10.16 11.82
C LYS A 34 5.24 -10.73 12.40
N PHE A 35 5.22 -11.04 13.68
CA PHE A 35 6.30 -11.77 14.34
C PHE A 35 6.03 -13.28 14.28
N SER A 36 7.09 -14.06 14.08
CA SER A 36 7.05 -15.51 14.22
C SER A 36 8.43 -16.03 14.67
N SER A 37 8.44 -17.06 15.50
CA SER A 37 9.67 -17.71 15.97
C SER A 37 9.46 -19.22 16.09
N THR A 38 10.54 -19.98 15.96
CA THR A 38 10.58 -21.43 16.17
C THR A 38 10.76 -21.80 17.65
N HIS A 39 11.05 -20.83 18.52
CA HIS A 39 11.27 -21.07 19.95
C HIS A 39 9.95 -21.36 20.69
N ALA A 40 9.90 -22.45 21.46
CA ALA A 40 8.66 -22.94 22.10
C ALA A 40 7.95 -21.88 22.95
N GLN A 41 8.71 -21.10 23.72
CA GLN A 41 8.17 -20.02 24.58
C GLN A 41 7.73 -18.76 23.79
N LEU A 42 8.22 -18.56 22.56
CA LEU A 42 7.91 -17.39 21.74
C LEU A 42 6.82 -17.65 20.69
N THR A 43 6.44 -18.90 20.49
CA THR A 43 5.32 -19.27 19.59
C THR A 43 4.02 -18.54 19.98
N HIS A 44 3.81 -18.28 21.27
CA HIS A 44 2.67 -17.52 21.79
C HIS A 44 2.68 -16.03 21.43
N TRP A 45 3.85 -15.49 21.09
CA TRP A 45 4.03 -14.13 20.59
C TRP A 45 3.87 -14.06 19.06
N GLY A 46 3.55 -15.17 18.38
CA GLY A 46 3.37 -15.22 16.94
C GLY A 46 2.09 -14.53 16.48
N ASP A 47 2.12 -13.20 16.32
CA ASP A 47 0.96 -12.38 15.97
C ASP A 47 1.36 -11.13 15.17
N ASN A 48 0.37 -10.33 14.83
CA ASN A 48 0.52 -9.03 14.17
C ASN A 48 0.74 -7.94 15.23
N TYR A 49 1.72 -7.07 15.00
CA TYR A 49 2.10 -5.99 15.89
C TYR A 49 2.33 -4.70 15.10
N ILE A 50 2.14 -3.57 15.78
CA ILE A 50 2.65 -2.29 15.33
C ILE A 50 4.06 -2.14 15.88
N VAL A 51 4.98 -1.63 15.07
CA VAL A 51 6.37 -1.43 15.45
C VAL A 51 6.66 0.00 15.86
N VAL A 52 7.46 0.13 16.91
CA VAL A 52 8.16 1.34 17.31
C VAL A 52 9.66 1.07 17.10
N VAL A 53 10.29 1.85 16.24
CA VAL A 53 11.72 1.79 15.93
C VAL A 53 12.47 2.56 17.01
N GLU A 54 13.44 1.91 17.65
CA GLU A 54 14.31 2.61 18.62
C GLU A 54 15.59 3.13 17.97
N ASP A 55 16.19 2.32 17.09
CA ASP A 55 17.37 2.68 16.32
C ASP A 55 17.42 1.86 15.02
N SER A 56 18.49 2.02 14.22
CA SER A 56 18.62 1.33 12.93
C SER A 56 18.69 -0.20 13.01
N ASN A 57 18.89 -0.76 14.20
CA ASN A 57 19.08 -2.19 14.44
C ASN A 57 18.07 -2.77 15.44
N THR A 58 17.17 -1.96 16.01
CA THR A 58 16.33 -2.38 17.13
C THR A 58 14.91 -1.89 16.92
N ILE A 59 13.99 -2.84 16.94
CA ILE A 59 12.56 -2.58 16.92
C ILE A 59 11.88 -3.13 18.16
N LYS A 60 10.85 -2.42 18.59
CA LYS A 60 9.94 -2.83 19.65
C LYS A 60 8.55 -3.09 19.08
N PHE A 61 7.95 -4.19 19.52
CA PHE A 61 6.56 -4.46 19.21
C PHE A 61 5.66 -3.81 20.25
N GLN A 62 4.75 -2.96 19.78
CA GLN A 62 3.72 -2.37 20.62
C GLN A 62 2.65 -3.44 20.89
N VAL A 63 2.52 -3.82 22.16
CA VAL A 63 1.40 -4.66 22.62
C VAL A 63 0.17 -3.76 22.81
N PRO A 64 -1.01 -4.13 22.27
CA PRO A 64 -2.26 -3.38 22.50
C PRO A 64 -2.57 -3.25 24.00
N GLU A 65 -3.12 -2.11 24.41
CA GLU A 65 -3.42 -1.79 25.81
C GLU A 65 -4.41 -2.79 26.45
N ASP A 66 -5.34 -3.33 25.66
CA ASP A 66 -6.30 -4.34 26.09
C ASP A 66 -5.72 -5.76 26.23
N ASP A 67 -4.44 -5.97 25.83
CA ASP A 67 -3.69 -7.24 25.80
C ASP A 67 -4.57 -8.51 25.79
N PRO A 68 -5.41 -8.71 24.76
CA PRO A 68 -6.48 -9.70 24.80
C PRO A 68 -5.97 -11.16 24.83
N ALA A 69 -4.70 -11.37 24.48
CA ALA A 69 -4.03 -12.66 24.54
C ALA A 69 -3.17 -12.83 25.82
N ASN A 70 -3.24 -11.87 26.74
CA ASN A 70 -2.52 -11.85 28.02
C ASN A 70 -0.99 -12.05 27.82
N LYS A 71 -0.46 -11.48 26.72
CA LYS A 71 0.95 -11.59 26.32
C LYS A 71 1.85 -11.01 27.39
N THR A 72 1.40 -9.95 28.03
CA THR A 72 2.08 -9.29 29.12
C THR A 72 2.17 -10.22 30.34
N SER A 73 1.10 -10.89 30.74
CA SER A 73 1.10 -11.78 31.92
C SER A 73 1.83 -13.12 31.77
N ASN A 74 2.27 -13.50 30.57
CA ASN A 74 3.01 -14.74 30.35
C ASN A 74 4.51 -14.55 30.64
N THR A 75 5.00 -15.10 31.75
CA THR A 75 6.40 -15.00 32.13
C THR A 75 7.29 -15.84 31.21
N ILE A 76 8.12 -15.18 30.40
CA ILE A 76 9.21 -15.85 29.68
C ILE A 76 10.28 -16.24 30.71
N THR A 77 10.39 -17.53 31.00
CA THR A 77 11.31 -18.04 32.02
C THR A 77 12.66 -18.35 31.36
N GLN A 78 13.74 -17.73 31.86
CA GLN A 78 15.15 -18.02 31.52
C GLN A 78 15.55 -17.82 30.03
N LEU A 79 15.26 -16.66 29.43
CA LEU A 79 15.80 -16.27 28.10
C LEU A 79 16.47 -14.88 28.09
N ASN A 80 16.99 -14.44 29.23
CA ASN A 80 17.62 -13.12 29.33
C ASN A 80 18.97 -13.11 28.59
N GLY A 81 19.09 -12.29 27.54
CA GLY A 81 20.30 -12.23 26.70
C GLY A 81 20.48 -13.40 25.72
N GLU A 82 19.50 -14.29 25.62
CA GLU A 82 19.53 -15.38 24.63
C GLU A 82 19.25 -14.85 23.22
N THR A 83 19.96 -15.41 22.25
CA THR A 83 19.81 -15.10 20.82
C THR A 83 19.18 -16.28 20.11
N GLY A 84 18.09 -16.06 19.38
CA GLY A 84 17.46 -17.10 18.57
C GLY A 84 16.85 -16.55 17.29
N ASP A 85 16.53 -17.45 16.36
CA ASP A 85 15.97 -17.08 15.07
C ASP A 85 14.50 -16.68 15.18
N CYS A 86 14.16 -15.55 14.58
CA CYS A 86 12.78 -15.14 14.35
C CYS A 86 12.61 -14.60 12.93
N THR A 87 11.42 -14.77 12.39
CA THR A 87 11.06 -14.27 11.08
C THR A 87 10.03 -13.17 11.24
N ILE A 88 10.35 -12.00 10.69
CA ILE A 88 9.50 -10.82 10.72
C ILE A 88 9.00 -10.53 9.32
N THR A 89 7.69 -10.58 9.15
CA THR A 89 7.04 -10.34 7.85
C THR A 89 6.32 -9.00 7.90
N SER A 90 6.67 -8.08 7.01
CA SER A 90 5.86 -6.85 6.84
C SER A 90 4.46 -7.20 6.35
N LEU A 91 3.47 -6.82 7.15
CA LEU A 91 2.07 -6.86 6.75
C LEU A 91 1.79 -5.55 6.03
N SER A 92 1.39 -5.66 4.78
CA SER A 92 0.70 -4.55 4.13
C SER A 92 -0.70 -4.45 4.76
N ILE A 93 -0.81 -3.85 5.95
CA ILE A 93 -2.12 -3.42 6.43
C ILE A 93 -2.56 -2.32 5.48
N GLN A 94 -3.61 -2.61 4.72
CA GLN A 94 -4.31 -1.61 3.95
C GLN A 94 -5.04 -0.72 4.95
N ILE A 95 -4.40 0.40 5.30
CA ILE A 95 -4.98 1.39 6.20
C ILE A 95 -6.21 1.96 5.48
N PRO A 96 -7.44 1.81 6.01
CA PRO A 96 -8.56 2.60 5.49
C PRO A 96 -8.20 4.08 5.66
N ALA A 97 -8.55 4.93 4.68
CA ALA A 97 -8.36 6.39 4.63
C ALA A 97 -7.60 6.98 5.83
N SER A 98 -6.37 7.46 5.63
CA SER A 98 -5.47 7.79 6.75
C SER A 98 -6.16 8.64 7.83
N LYS A 99 -5.84 8.37 9.11
CA LYS A 99 -6.33 9.16 10.26
C LYS A 99 -6.08 10.66 10.09
N ALA A 100 -5.04 11.05 9.33
CA ALA A 100 -4.67 12.43 9.06
C ALA A 100 -5.60 13.12 8.03
N VAL A 101 -6.21 12.36 7.12
CA VAL A 101 -7.12 12.89 6.07
C VAL A 101 -8.54 13.09 6.61
N SER A 102 -8.96 12.31 7.60
CA SER A 102 -10.33 12.37 8.13
C SER A 102 -10.73 13.76 8.71
N PRO A 103 -9.86 14.47 9.47
CA PRO A 103 -10.15 15.83 9.92
C PRO A 103 -10.28 16.85 8.78
N GLU A 104 -9.59 16.65 7.65
CA GLU A 104 -9.65 17.58 6.51
C GLU A 104 -11.03 17.60 5.87
N LEU A 105 -11.71 16.45 5.81
CA LEU A 105 -13.09 16.37 5.30
C LEU A 105 -14.09 17.16 6.13
N GLN A 106 -13.78 17.45 7.39
CA GLN A 106 -14.62 18.21 8.32
C GLN A 106 -14.12 19.65 8.54
N SER A 107 -12.96 19.99 7.98
CA SER A 107 -12.36 21.32 8.12
C SER A 107 -13.19 22.37 7.37
N LEU A 108 -13.28 23.57 7.94
CA LEU A 108 -13.90 24.73 7.28
C LEU A 108 -13.02 25.29 6.16
N GLU A 109 -11.71 25.02 6.21
CA GLU A 109 -10.72 25.39 5.19
C GLU A 109 -9.97 24.11 4.76
N PRO A 110 -10.61 23.23 3.97
CA PRO A 110 -9.98 22.01 3.51
C PRO A 110 -8.84 22.35 2.54
N SER A 111 -7.71 21.66 2.70
CA SER A 111 -6.62 21.75 1.72
C SER A 111 -7.05 21.16 0.38
N ALA A 112 -6.46 21.64 -0.72
CA ALA A 112 -6.80 21.18 -2.06
C ALA A 112 -6.54 19.67 -2.22
N GLU A 113 -7.50 18.94 -2.78
CA GLU A 113 -7.34 17.53 -3.13
C GLU A 113 -6.47 17.40 -4.39
N ILE A 114 -5.44 16.57 -4.30
CA ILE A 114 -4.49 16.27 -5.36
C ILE A 114 -4.66 14.81 -5.77
N GLU A 115 -4.88 14.60 -7.06
CA GLU A 115 -4.95 13.28 -7.67
C GLU A 115 -3.63 12.95 -8.39
N LEU A 116 -3.04 11.84 -7.97
CA LEU A 116 -1.82 11.27 -8.52
C LEU A 116 -2.13 9.87 -9.07
N PHE A 117 -1.44 9.48 -10.13
CA PHE A 117 -1.65 8.21 -10.81
C PHE A 117 -0.34 7.47 -10.98
N LYS A 118 -0.35 6.18 -10.68
CA LYS A 118 0.75 5.27 -10.94
C LYS A 118 0.27 4.18 -11.89
N LEU A 119 0.78 4.19 -13.12
CA LEU A 119 0.52 3.17 -14.12
C LEU A 119 1.69 2.18 -14.16
N THR A 120 1.41 0.90 -13.92
CA THR A 120 2.41 -0.16 -13.84
C THR A 120 2.14 -1.23 -14.89
N PHE A 121 3.13 -1.50 -15.72
CA PHE A 121 3.16 -2.64 -16.63
C PHE A 121 3.98 -3.75 -15.98
N ASN A 122 3.31 -4.86 -15.66
CA ASN A 122 3.93 -6.00 -15.02
C ASN A 122 4.58 -6.92 -16.05
N LYS A 123 5.78 -7.40 -15.74
CA LYS A 123 6.56 -8.24 -16.66
C LYS A 123 5.86 -9.50 -17.13
N LYS A 124 5.07 -10.15 -16.26
CA LYS A 124 4.43 -11.43 -16.55
C LYS A 124 3.19 -11.30 -17.42
N VAL A 125 2.63 -10.10 -17.53
CA VAL A 125 1.28 -9.89 -18.07
C VAL A 125 1.27 -8.95 -19.27
N ASN A 126 2.18 -7.97 -19.30
CA ASN A 126 2.14 -6.86 -20.25
C ASN A 126 3.15 -6.99 -21.42
N GLY A 127 3.72 -8.18 -21.63
CA GLY A 127 4.55 -8.49 -22.80
C GLY A 127 5.96 -7.88 -22.77
N LEU A 128 6.47 -7.58 -21.57
CA LEU A 128 7.88 -7.21 -21.37
C LEU A 128 8.79 -8.42 -21.63
N THR A 129 10.06 -8.17 -21.96
CA THR A 129 11.02 -9.28 -22.12
C THR A 129 11.38 -9.87 -20.76
N GLU A 130 11.79 -11.15 -20.74
CA GLU A 130 12.07 -11.90 -19.49
C GLU A 130 13.15 -11.23 -18.61
N ASP A 131 14.03 -10.41 -19.22
CA ASP A 131 15.12 -9.70 -18.55
C ASP A 131 14.71 -8.32 -18.00
N ASP A 132 13.53 -7.81 -18.34
CA ASP A 132 13.07 -6.48 -17.94
C ASP A 132 12.38 -6.47 -16.56
N ALA A 133 12.59 -5.37 -15.81
CA ALA A 133 11.83 -5.08 -14.59
C ALA A 133 10.42 -4.56 -14.90
N ASP A 134 9.54 -4.54 -13.90
CA ASP A 134 8.23 -3.89 -14.03
C ASP A 134 8.42 -2.40 -14.40
N VAL A 135 7.71 -1.95 -15.44
CA VAL A 135 7.81 -0.57 -15.92
C VAL A 135 6.71 0.26 -15.26
N VAL A 136 7.09 1.38 -14.65
CA VAL A 136 6.19 2.22 -13.86
C VAL A 136 6.25 3.65 -14.36
N TYR A 137 5.08 4.24 -14.61
CA TYR A 137 4.91 5.64 -14.95
C TYR A 137 4.07 6.37 -13.90
N TYR A 138 4.46 7.60 -13.57
CA TYR A 138 3.83 8.43 -12.55
C TYR A 138 3.30 9.72 -13.19
N TYR A 139 1.99 9.96 -13.07
CA TYR A 139 1.31 11.08 -13.70
C TYR A 139 0.47 11.88 -12.71
N HIS A 140 0.27 13.17 -12.98
CA HIS A 140 -0.74 13.98 -12.30
C HIS A 140 -1.45 14.93 -13.26
N ALA A 141 -2.72 15.22 -12.97
CA ALA A 141 -3.57 16.08 -13.81
C ALA A 141 -3.51 17.58 -13.44
N GLY A 142 -2.86 17.93 -12.33
CA GLY A 142 -2.83 19.29 -11.79
C GLY A 142 -1.66 20.15 -12.27
N THR A 143 -1.69 21.43 -11.92
CA THR A 143 -0.55 22.35 -11.98
C THR A 143 -0.10 22.72 -10.58
N ASN A 144 1.21 22.74 -10.32
CA ASN A 144 1.76 23.23 -9.07
C ASN A 144 2.20 24.70 -9.19
N GLU A 145 2.49 25.35 -8.05
CA GLU A 145 2.90 26.75 -7.99
C GLU A 145 4.26 27.00 -8.67
N ILE A 146 5.13 26.00 -8.65
CA ILE A 146 6.52 26.08 -9.13
C ILE A 146 6.64 25.69 -10.62
N LYS A 147 5.57 25.18 -11.23
CA LYS A 147 5.52 24.64 -12.60
C LYS A 147 6.51 23.49 -12.86
N THR A 148 6.67 22.63 -11.85
CA THR A 148 7.54 21.45 -11.87
C THR A 148 6.72 20.17 -11.64
N ASN A 149 7.37 19.01 -11.70
CA ASN A 149 6.77 17.74 -11.30
C ASN A 149 6.36 17.78 -9.82
N ILE A 150 5.29 17.05 -9.48
CA ILE A 150 4.89 16.87 -8.08
C ILE A 150 5.73 15.76 -7.47
N LEU A 151 6.31 16.00 -6.29
CA LEU A 151 6.96 14.97 -5.48
C LEU A 151 6.01 14.48 -4.39
N PHE A 152 5.82 13.17 -4.30
CA PHE A 152 5.09 12.57 -3.21
C PHE A 152 5.72 11.24 -2.82
N ASN A 153 6.03 11.09 -1.53
CA ASN A 153 6.75 9.92 -1.03
C ASN A 153 8.06 9.69 -1.80
N THR A 154 8.82 10.76 -2.06
CA THR A 154 10.06 10.77 -2.86
C THR A 154 9.93 10.31 -4.31
N GLN A 155 8.70 10.13 -4.82
CA GLN A 155 8.45 9.80 -6.23
C GLN A 155 8.02 11.04 -7.01
N SER A 156 8.59 11.21 -8.19
CA SER A 156 8.26 12.31 -9.09
C SER A 156 7.11 11.92 -10.01
N TYR A 157 6.05 12.73 -10.02
CA TYR A 157 4.89 12.59 -10.89
C TYR A 157 4.98 13.65 -11.97
N GLU A 158 4.85 13.23 -13.23
CA GLU A 158 4.92 14.13 -14.37
C GLU A 158 3.57 14.80 -14.66
N PRO A 159 3.56 16.08 -15.04
CA PRO A 159 2.34 16.81 -15.39
C PRO A 159 1.84 16.35 -16.76
N LEU A 160 0.85 15.46 -16.76
CA LEU A 160 0.19 15.00 -17.97
C LEU A 160 -1.33 15.10 -17.78
N PRO A 161 -2.05 15.82 -18.65
CA PRO A 161 -3.49 15.95 -18.51
C PRO A 161 -4.16 14.58 -18.53
N VAL A 162 -4.82 14.28 -17.41
CA VAL A 162 -5.55 13.05 -17.18
C VAL A 162 -6.95 13.41 -16.70
N LYS A 163 -7.95 12.67 -17.18
CA LYS A 163 -9.33 12.79 -16.77
C LYS A 163 -9.85 11.42 -16.38
N VAL A 164 -10.40 11.34 -15.17
CA VAL A 164 -10.98 10.11 -14.62
C VAL A 164 -12.47 10.25 -14.41
N THR A 165 -13.23 9.21 -14.76
CA THR A 165 -14.68 9.16 -14.54
C THR A 165 -15.11 7.76 -14.13
N GLY A 166 -16.23 7.63 -13.42
CA GLY A 166 -16.82 6.31 -13.11
C GLY A 166 -16.16 5.52 -11.97
N PHE A 167 -15.29 6.15 -11.17
CA PHE A 167 -14.66 5.55 -9.97
C PHE A 167 -15.63 5.40 -8.78
N ASN A 168 -16.90 5.79 -8.92
CA ASN A 168 -17.88 5.73 -7.84
C ASN A 168 -18.22 4.27 -7.50
N LYS A 169 -17.87 3.85 -6.28
CA LYS A 169 -18.28 2.57 -5.71
C LYS A 169 -19.79 2.62 -5.42
N THR A 170 -20.60 1.87 -6.17
CA THR A 170 -22.05 1.82 -5.97
C THR A 170 -22.45 0.64 -5.09
N THR A 171 -23.41 0.83 -4.20
CA THR A 171 -24.01 -0.25 -3.38
C THR A 171 -25.03 -1.09 -4.15
N LYS A 172 -25.28 -0.77 -5.43
CA LYS A 172 -26.35 -1.35 -6.26
C LYS A 172 -25.94 -2.64 -7.00
N GLY A 173 -24.80 -3.23 -6.64
CA GLY A 173 -24.37 -4.55 -7.14
C GLY A 173 -23.74 -4.57 -8.53
N THR A 174 -23.69 -3.44 -9.24
CA THR A 174 -22.90 -3.32 -10.48
C THR A 174 -21.47 -2.93 -10.14
N LEU A 175 -20.51 -3.72 -10.62
CA LEU A 175 -19.10 -3.39 -10.48
C LEU A 175 -18.80 -2.13 -11.30
N PRO A 176 -18.14 -1.11 -10.70
CA PRO A 176 -17.78 0.10 -11.41
C PRO A 176 -16.83 -0.23 -12.57
N ARG A 177 -17.02 0.48 -13.69
CA ARG A 177 -16.18 0.40 -14.89
C ARG A 177 -15.62 1.79 -15.19
N PRO A 178 -14.62 2.25 -14.43
CA PRO A 178 -14.11 3.60 -14.59
C PRO A 178 -13.43 3.78 -15.94
N LYS A 179 -13.37 5.03 -16.39
CA LYS A 179 -12.61 5.41 -17.58
C LYS A 179 -11.47 6.32 -17.19
N PHE A 180 -10.29 6.02 -17.70
CA PHE A 180 -9.08 6.82 -17.56
C PHE A 180 -8.70 7.33 -18.94
N GLU A 181 -8.85 8.64 -19.11
CA GLU A 181 -8.50 9.36 -20.33
C GLU A 181 -7.20 10.12 -20.09
N ILE A 182 -6.21 9.90 -20.94
CA ILE A 182 -4.87 10.48 -20.84
C ILE A 182 -4.54 11.20 -22.14
N ALA A 183 -3.90 12.36 -22.04
CA ALA A 183 -3.43 13.09 -23.20
C ALA A 183 -2.34 12.29 -23.95
N ASN A 184 -2.43 12.28 -25.28
CA ASN A 184 -1.51 11.58 -26.17
C ASN A 184 -0.57 12.56 -26.88
N THR A 185 0.00 13.50 -26.13
CA THR A 185 0.92 14.51 -26.68
C THR A 185 2.08 13.82 -27.40
N ASN A 186 2.35 14.22 -28.65
CA ASN A 186 3.36 13.62 -29.52
C ASN A 186 3.21 12.10 -29.74
N SER A 187 2.00 11.56 -29.61
CA SER A 187 1.74 10.11 -29.70
C SER A 187 2.53 9.28 -28.67
N ALA A 188 2.92 9.87 -27.54
CA ALA A 188 3.74 9.20 -26.53
C ALA A 188 3.02 7.97 -25.93
N ILE A 189 1.73 8.08 -25.62
CA ILE A 189 0.96 6.95 -25.07
C ILE A 189 0.76 5.89 -26.13
N SER A 190 0.43 6.26 -27.37
CA SER A 190 0.36 5.32 -28.49
C SER A 190 1.67 4.55 -28.71
N ALA A 191 2.81 5.22 -28.58
CA ALA A 191 4.11 4.55 -28.66
C ALA A 191 4.31 3.53 -27.52
N LEU A 192 3.84 3.82 -26.30
CA LEU A 192 3.83 2.86 -25.20
C LEU A 192 2.93 1.65 -25.49
N LEU A 193 1.79 1.86 -26.14
CA LEU A 193 0.87 0.78 -26.52
C LEU A 193 1.42 -0.14 -27.62
N LEU A 194 2.35 0.36 -28.44
CA LEU A 194 3.08 -0.47 -29.40
C LEU A 194 4.16 -1.32 -28.73
N LEU A 195 4.75 -0.81 -27.65
CA LEU A 195 5.82 -1.49 -26.92
C LEU A 195 5.28 -2.51 -25.89
N TYR A 196 4.19 -2.18 -25.23
CA TYR A 196 3.60 -2.99 -24.16
C TYR A 196 2.13 -3.27 -24.42
N ASN A 197 1.69 -4.48 -24.08
CA ASN A 197 0.26 -4.79 -24.08
C ASN A 197 -0.37 -4.16 -22.82
N PRO A 198 -1.27 -3.18 -22.93
CA PRO A 198 -1.82 -2.50 -21.76
C PRO A 198 -2.85 -3.33 -21.00
N ILE A 199 -3.34 -4.43 -21.58
CA ILE A 199 -4.36 -5.25 -20.94
C ILE A 199 -3.82 -5.81 -19.61
N HIS A 200 -4.61 -5.66 -18.55
CA HIS A 200 -4.28 -5.98 -17.16
C HIS A 200 -3.14 -5.16 -16.53
N ALA A 201 -2.69 -4.06 -17.17
CA ALA A 201 -1.80 -3.11 -16.51
C ALA A 201 -2.50 -2.53 -15.27
N GLU A 202 -1.74 -2.32 -14.19
CA GLU A 202 -2.27 -1.81 -12.92
C GLU A 202 -2.22 -0.28 -12.93
N LEU A 203 -3.36 0.35 -12.70
CA LEU A 203 -3.48 1.77 -12.39
C LEU A 203 -3.83 1.93 -10.91
N LEU A 204 -2.92 2.51 -10.13
CA LEU A 204 -3.17 2.95 -8.77
C LEU A 204 -3.47 4.46 -8.79
N ARG A 205 -4.65 4.83 -8.31
CA ARG A 205 -5.02 6.22 -8.06
C ARG A 205 -4.69 6.57 -6.61
N ILE A 206 -3.94 7.64 -6.41
CA ILE A 206 -3.56 8.14 -5.10
C ILE A 206 -4.20 9.51 -4.95
N LYS A 207 -5.13 9.64 -4.01
CA LYS A 207 -5.69 10.92 -3.61
C LYS A 207 -5.05 11.34 -2.31
N THR A 208 -4.56 12.57 -2.24
CA THR A 208 -4.02 13.18 -1.03
C THR A 208 -4.37 14.67 -0.98
N CYS A 209 -4.13 15.35 0.13
CA CYS A 209 -4.29 16.80 0.21
C CYS A 209 -2.94 17.49 -0.06
N LYS A 210 -2.97 18.68 -0.67
CA LYS A 210 -1.78 19.49 -1.00
C LYS A 210 -0.81 19.61 0.17
N LYS A 211 -1.31 19.84 1.39
CA LYS A 211 -0.47 20.02 2.59
C LYS A 211 0.36 18.79 2.99
N PHE A 212 0.03 17.60 2.49
CA PHE A 212 0.76 16.36 2.80
C PHE A 212 1.87 16.04 1.78
N LEU A 213 2.00 16.85 0.73
CA LEU A 213 3.05 16.69 -0.28
C LEU A 213 4.45 16.93 0.29
N ASP A 214 5.46 16.42 -0.40
CA ASP A 214 6.85 16.59 0.02
C ASP A 214 7.26 18.08 0.00
N ALA A 215 8.26 18.45 0.80
CA ALA A 215 8.69 19.83 1.02
C ALA A 215 9.12 20.57 -0.26
N GLU A 216 9.64 19.82 -1.22
CA GLU A 216 10.17 20.26 -2.52
C GLU A 216 9.08 20.82 -3.44
N ASN A 217 7.80 20.55 -3.15
CA ASN A 217 6.67 21.10 -3.91
C ASN A 217 6.35 22.55 -3.56
N PHE A 218 6.96 23.09 -2.50
CA PHE A 218 6.65 24.42 -1.97
C PHE A 218 7.81 25.37 -2.17
N THR A 219 7.51 26.63 -2.48
CA THR A 219 8.53 27.68 -2.68
C THR A 219 9.38 27.94 -1.44
N SER A 220 8.84 27.61 -0.25
CA SER A 220 9.57 27.62 1.04
C SER A 220 10.63 26.53 1.17
N GLY A 221 10.60 25.49 0.33
CA GLY A 221 11.46 24.31 0.42
C GLY A 221 11.31 23.51 1.72
N SER A 222 10.25 23.74 2.49
CA SER A 222 9.98 23.06 3.75
C SER A 222 8.48 22.82 3.92
N ASN A 223 8.12 21.62 4.38
CA ASN A 223 6.76 21.27 4.75
C ASN A 223 6.78 20.31 5.95
N SER A 224 6.39 20.81 7.13
CA SER A 224 6.31 20.01 8.36
C SER A 224 5.12 19.06 8.40
N SER A 225 4.14 19.27 7.50
CA SER A 225 2.94 18.45 7.39
C SER A 225 3.08 17.35 6.33
N ALA A 226 4.26 17.19 5.71
CA ALA A 226 4.49 16.14 4.72
C ALA A 226 4.24 14.76 5.34
N ASP A 227 3.33 13.99 4.74
CA ASP A 227 2.96 12.67 5.23
C ASP A 227 2.61 11.76 4.04
N PRO A 228 3.51 10.80 3.69
CA PRO A 228 3.28 9.90 2.57
C PRO A 228 2.17 8.87 2.84
N THR A 229 1.75 8.73 4.10
CA THR A 229 0.65 7.83 4.49
C THR A 229 -0.70 8.52 4.45
N ALA A 230 -0.73 9.85 4.29
CA ALA A 230 -1.94 10.66 4.25
C ALA A 230 -2.67 10.59 2.91
N ILE A 231 -3.27 9.43 2.63
CA ILE A 231 -4.04 9.15 1.42
C ILE A 231 -5.50 8.81 1.75
N PHE A 232 -6.43 9.21 0.88
CA PHE A 232 -7.86 8.96 1.07
C PHE A 232 -8.22 7.48 0.94
N GLU A 233 -7.57 6.75 0.04
CA GLU A 233 -7.85 5.33 -0.21
C GLU A 233 -6.55 4.60 -0.51
N ALA A 234 -6.16 3.64 0.34
CA ALA A 234 -4.94 2.85 0.14
C ALA A 234 -5.08 1.82 -1.00
N ASP A 235 -6.31 1.39 -1.28
CA ASP A 235 -6.65 0.31 -2.22
C ASP A 235 -7.41 0.80 -3.47
N ASP A 236 -7.21 2.04 -3.92
CA ASP A 236 -7.82 2.54 -5.17
C ASP A 236 -7.06 2.03 -6.42
N ARG A 237 -6.95 0.69 -6.51
CA ARG A 237 -6.27 -0.05 -7.59
C ARG A 237 -7.26 -0.56 -8.62
N TRP A 238 -6.90 -0.34 -9.86
CA TRP A 238 -7.69 -0.71 -11.02
C TRP A 238 -6.80 -1.35 -12.07
N TYR A 239 -7.41 -2.14 -12.94
CA TYR A 239 -6.72 -2.85 -14.00
C TYR A 239 -7.34 -2.49 -15.34
N VAL A 240 -6.50 -2.29 -16.35
CA VAL A 240 -6.97 -2.00 -17.71
C VAL A 240 -7.67 -3.24 -18.27
N ASP A 241 -8.94 -3.12 -18.60
CA ASP A 241 -9.71 -4.20 -19.24
C ASP A 241 -9.65 -4.10 -20.76
N ARG A 242 -9.74 -2.87 -21.30
CA ARG A 242 -9.65 -2.59 -22.73
C ARG A 242 -9.31 -1.14 -23.04
N ILE A 243 -8.80 -0.92 -24.24
CA ILE A 243 -8.68 0.40 -24.86
C ILE A 243 -10.05 0.73 -25.48
N VAL A 244 -10.67 1.81 -25.03
CA VAL A 244 -11.98 2.28 -25.53
C VAL A 244 -11.80 3.14 -26.77
N ASN A 245 -10.78 4.00 -26.75
CA ASN A 245 -10.48 4.92 -27.82
C ASN A 245 -8.99 5.25 -27.81
N GLU A 246 -8.40 5.35 -28.99
CA GLU A 246 -7.05 5.82 -29.20
C GLU A 246 -7.09 6.81 -30.37
N ASN A 247 -6.65 8.05 -30.12
CA ASN A 247 -6.50 9.05 -31.16
C ASN A 247 -5.23 9.89 -30.89
N PRO A 248 -4.81 10.75 -31.84
CA PRO A 248 -3.60 11.56 -31.68
C PRO A 248 -3.62 12.56 -30.52
N VAL A 249 -4.78 12.81 -29.90
CA VAL A 249 -4.97 13.79 -28.83
C VAL A 249 -5.14 13.12 -27.47
N THR A 250 -5.88 12.02 -27.39
CA THR A 250 -6.18 11.29 -26.16
C THR A 250 -6.26 9.78 -26.37
N VAL A 251 -5.93 9.04 -25.33
CA VAL A 251 -6.16 7.60 -25.20
C VAL A 251 -7.08 7.37 -24.01
N VAL A 252 -8.06 6.49 -24.17
CA VAL A 252 -9.06 6.18 -23.13
C VAL A 252 -9.01 4.70 -22.81
N PHE A 253 -8.69 4.37 -21.57
CA PHE A 253 -8.78 3.02 -21.02
C PHE A 253 -10.08 2.84 -20.25
N GLU A 254 -10.72 1.69 -20.44
CA GLU A 254 -11.72 1.20 -19.51
C GLU A 254 -11.04 0.33 -18.47
N LEU A 255 -11.33 0.62 -17.21
CA LEU A 255 -10.74 -0.04 -16.07
C LEU A 255 -11.75 -0.95 -15.40
N THR A 256 -11.22 -1.94 -14.69
CA THR A 256 -12.00 -2.83 -13.84
C THR A 256 -11.28 -3.14 -12.54
N GLY A 257 -12.05 -3.56 -11.54
CA GLY A 257 -11.50 -4.00 -10.26
C GLY A 257 -10.88 -5.40 -10.38
N LYS A 258 -9.94 -5.74 -9.50
CA LYS A 258 -9.24 -7.04 -9.50
C LYS A 258 -10.18 -8.25 -9.50
N ILE A 259 -11.34 -8.14 -8.86
CA ILE A 259 -12.33 -9.22 -8.74
C ILE A 259 -13.03 -9.55 -10.07
N ASP A 260 -13.13 -8.57 -10.95
CA ASP A 260 -13.81 -8.68 -12.26
C ASP A 260 -12.83 -9.02 -13.39
N MET A 261 -11.53 -9.06 -13.11
CA MET A 261 -10.55 -9.54 -14.07
C MET A 261 -10.86 -11.00 -14.44
N THR A 262 -11.11 -11.21 -15.72
CA THR A 262 -11.39 -12.53 -16.31
C THR A 262 -10.33 -13.53 -15.85
N ASN A 263 -10.77 -14.67 -15.28
CA ASN A 263 -9.96 -15.79 -14.73
C ASN A 263 -9.61 -15.80 -13.22
N LEU A 264 -10.20 -14.95 -12.37
CA LEU A 264 -10.08 -15.15 -10.92
C LEU A 264 -10.89 -16.38 -10.47
N ARG A 265 -10.21 -17.51 -10.23
CA ARG A 265 -10.84 -18.72 -9.65
C ARG A 265 -11.24 -18.44 -8.20
N LEU A 266 -12.50 -18.10 -7.98
CA LEU A 266 -13.05 -18.03 -6.62
C LEU A 266 -13.08 -19.43 -5.99
N PRO A 267 -12.73 -19.56 -4.69
CA PRO A 267 -12.83 -20.83 -3.99
C PRO A 267 -14.23 -21.42 -4.10
N LYS A 268 -14.32 -22.70 -4.49
CA LYS A 268 -15.63 -23.40 -4.54
C LYS A 268 -16.23 -23.44 -3.14
N ARG A 269 -17.50 -23.05 -3.02
CA ARG A 269 -18.26 -23.14 -1.77
C ARG A 269 -18.30 -24.61 -1.32
N ARG A 270 -17.72 -24.91 -0.15
CA ARG A 270 -17.84 -26.24 0.48
C ARG A 270 -19.07 -26.24 1.38
N PHE A 271 -20.11 -26.97 0.99
CA PHE A 271 -21.21 -27.27 1.89
C PHE A 271 -20.80 -28.43 2.80
N ARG A 272 -20.97 -28.26 4.11
CA ARG A 272 -20.85 -29.34 5.10
C ARG A 272 -22.26 -29.78 5.42
N GLU A 273 -22.66 -30.96 4.94
CA GLU A 273 -23.90 -31.59 5.40
C GLU A 273 -23.69 -32.05 6.85
N THR A 274 -24.35 -31.36 7.78
CA THR A 274 -24.47 -31.87 9.14
C THR A 274 -25.62 -32.88 9.13
N LYS A 275 -25.29 -34.18 9.15
CA LYS A 275 -26.30 -35.20 9.44
C LYS A 275 -26.77 -35.00 10.87
N VAL A 276 -28.00 -34.52 11.04
CA VAL A 276 -28.70 -34.55 12.33
C VAL A 276 -28.89 -36.03 12.67
N LYS A 277 -28.20 -36.51 13.71
CA LYS A 277 -28.51 -37.81 14.30
C LYS A 277 -29.84 -37.67 15.04
N ILE A 278 -30.87 -38.31 14.52
CA ILE A 278 -32.08 -38.59 15.30
C ILE A 278 -31.78 -39.91 16.04
N GLN A 279 -31.59 -39.82 17.36
CA GLN A 279 -31.75 -40.92 18.31
C GLN A 279 -32.06 -40.33 19.70
#